data_AF-A0A920RFD7-F1
#
_entry.id   AF-A0A920RFD7-F1
#
_cell.length_a   1.000
_cell.length_b   1.000
_cell.length_c   1.000
_cell.angle_alpha   90.00
_cell.angle_beta   90.00
_cell.angle_gamma   90.00
#
_symmetry.space_group_name_H-M   'P 1'
#
loop_
_entity.id
_entity.type
_entity.pdbx_description
1 polymer ?
#
loop_
_entity_poly.entity_id
_entity_poly.type
_entity_poly.pdbx_seq_one_letter_code
_entity_poly.pdbx_strand_id
1 'polypeptide(L)'
;MLAKALNCDGGVSAEPCSKCDACIAVDEGRYVDLIEVDAASRTRVDDTRELLDNVQYAPTMGRFKVYLIDEVHMLSGHSFNALLKTLEEPPSHVKFLLATTGSTEVTPDYSFSLFAV
;
A
#
# COMPACT_ATOMS: atom_id res chain seq x y z
N MET A 1 3.40 11.32 -1.14
CA MET A 1 4.40 11.70 -2.18
C MET A 1 4.51 10.64 -3.28
N LEU A 2 4.69 9.35 -2.97
CA LEU A 2 4.81 8.29 -3.98
C LEU A 2 3.50 7.95 -4.72
N ALA A 3 2.35 7.95 -4.02
CA ALA A 3 1.05 7.70 -4.66
C ALA A 3 0.75 8.73 -5.79
N LYS A 4 1.12 10.00 -5.58
CA LYS A 4 1.03 11.03 -6.63
C LYS A 4 2.00 10.76 -7.78
N ALA A 5 3.24 10.40 -7.47
CA ALA A 5 4.25 10.09 -8.46
C ALA A 5 3.82 8.94 -9.39
N LEU A 6 3.07 7.97 -8.86
CA LEU A 6 2.56 6.81 -9.60
C LEU A 6 1.28 7.11 -10.38
N ASN A 7 0.39 7.94 -9.84
CA ASN A 7 -0.96 8.16 -10.37
C ASN A 7 -1.20 9.56 -10.98
N CYS A 8 -0.16 10.38 -11.16
CA CYS A 8 -0.27 11.65 -11.85
C CYS A 8 -0.71 11.44 -13.32
N ASP A 9 -1.65 12.26 -13.80
CA ASP A 9 -2.11 12.22 -15.20
C ASP A 9 -0.99 12.54 -16.19
N GLY A 10 -0.01 13.35 -15.75
CA GLY A 10 1.21 13.64 -16.50
C GLY A 10 2.15 12.45 -16.66
N GLY A 11 1.82 11.29 -16.09
CA GLY A 11 2.61 10.07 -16.13
C GLY A 11 3.35 9.78 -14.84
N VAL A 12 4.01 8.62 -14.81
CA VAL A 12 4.82 8.20 -13.67
C VAL A 12 6.08 9.04 -13.63
N SER A 13 6.22 9.87 -12.60
CA SER A 13 7.35 10.79 -12.44
C SER A 13 7.63 11.05 -10.97
N ALA A 14 8.90 11.20 -10.60
CA ALA A 14 9.29 11.64 -9.26
C ALA A 14 8.77 13.05 -8.92
N GLU A 15 8.45 13.85 -9.95
CA GLU A 15 7.91 15.20 -9.84
C GLU A 15 6.43 15.21 -10.30
N PRO A 16 5.47 14.89 -9.41
CA PRO A 16 4.06 14.94 -9.74
C PRO A 16 3.60 16.39 -9.94
N CYS A 17 2.68 16.61 -10.88
CA CYS A 17 2.26 17.96 -11.27
C CYS A 17 1.54 18.74 -10.15
N SER A 18 1.03 18.04 -9.12
CA SER A 18 0.37 18.60 -7.94
C SER A 18 -0.86 19.49 -8.23
N LYS A 19 -1.42 19.39 -9.44
CA LYS A 19 -2.56 20.20 -9.90
C LYS A 19 -3.65 19.41 -10.62
N CYS A 20 -3.40 18.14 -10.94
CA CYS A 20 -4.41 17.27 -11.54
C CYS A 20 -5.31 16.65 -10.48
N ASP A 21 -6.47 16.15 -10.88
CA ASP A 21 -7.49 15.61 -9.97
C ASP A 21 -6.92 14.48 -9.11
N ALA A 22 -6.10 13.59 -9.68
CA ALA A 22 -5.42 12.54 -8.93
C ALA A 22 -4.47 13.10 -7.87
N CYS A 23 -3.68 14.12 -8.19
CA CYS A 23 -2.75 14.72 -7.22
C CYS A 23 -3.48 15.43 -6.08
N ILE A 24 -4.56 16.16 -6.40
CA ILE A 24 -5.38 16.88 -5.43
C ILE A 24 -6.09 15.89 -4.51
N ALA A 25 -6.73 14.87 -5.06
CA ALA A 25 -7.43 13.85 -4.28
C ALA A 25 -6.49 13.06 -3.36
N VAL A 26 -5.24 12.80 -3.78
CA VAL A 26 -4.22 12.18 -2.92
C VAL A 26 -3.83 13.12 -1.77
N ASP A 27 -3.69 14.43 -2.00
CA ASP A 27 -3.41 15.40 -0.92
C ASP A 27 -4.55 15.53 0.08
N GLU A 28 -5.78 15.45 -0.41
CA GLU A 28 -6.98 15.52 0.42
C GLU A 28 -7.28 14.19 1.13
N GLY A 29 -6.45 13.16 0.97
CA GLY A 29 -6.64 11.85 1.62
C GLY A 29 -7.88 11.08 1.14
N ARG A 30 -8.37 11.36 -0.06
CA ARG A 30 -9.65 10.85 -0.61
C ARG A 30 -9.49 10.22 -1.98
N TYR A 31 -8.27 9.78 -2.29
CA TYR A 31 -7.98 9.08 -3.52
C TYR A 31 -8.38 7.60 -3.40
N VAL A 32 -9.35 7.17 -4.22
CA VAL A 32 -9.97 5.83 -4.10
C VAL A 32 -8.97 4.68 -4.26
N ASP A 33 -7.91 4.87 -5.04
CA ASP A 33 -6.89 3.85 -5.29
C ASP A 33 -5.69 3.97 -4.33
N LEU A 34 -5.77 4.82 -3.31
CA LEU A 34 -4.84 4.86 -2.19
C LEU A 34 -5.56 4.35 -0.94
N ILE A 35 -5.22 3.14 -0.52
CA ILE A 35 -5.81 2.50 0.66
C ILE A 35 -4.82 2.62 1.81
N GLU A 36 -5.14 3.46 2.78
CA GLU A 36 -4.38 3.59 4.02
C GLU A 36 -4.95 2.63 5.07
N VAL A 37 -4.08 1.76 5.59
CA VAL A 37 -4.40 0.72 6.56
C VAL A 37 -3.47 0.92 7.73
N ASP A 38 -3.99 1.45 8.82
CA ASP A 38 -3.29 1.43 10.09
C ASP A 38 -3.55 0.09 10.78
N ALA A 39 -2.51 -0.75 10.85
CA ALA A 39 -2.60 -2.06 11.48
C ALA A 39 -2.82 -1.97 13.00
N ALA A 40 -2.46 -0.86 13.64
CA ALA A 40 -2.68 -0.66 15.08
C ALA A 40 -4.16 -0.39 15.40
N SER A 41 -4.88 0.35 14.56
CA SER A 41 -6.31 0.62 14.77
C SER A 41 -7.23 -0.49 14.24
N ARG A 42 -6.84 -1.23 13.20
CA ARG A 42 -7.59 -2.40 12.68
C ARG A 42 -7.16 -3.70 13.36
N THR A 43 -7.53 -3.85 14.63
CA THR A 43 -7.22 -5.02 15.46
C THR A 43 -7.98 -6.30 15.10
N ARG A 44 -8.96 -6.24 14.18
CA ARG A 44 -9.71 -7.42 13.73
C ARG A 44 -9.00 -8.09 12.54
N VAL A 45 -8.61 -9.34 12.75
CA VAL A 45 -8.00 -10.22 11.73
C VAL A 45 -8.85 -10.28 10.46
N ASP A 46 -10.17 -10.23 10.60
CA ASP A 46 -11.10 -10.29 9.48
C ASP A 46 -11.01 -9.06 8.56
N ASP A 47 -10.83 -7.86 9.13
CA ASP A 47 -10.77 -6.60 8.37
C ASP A 47 -9.54 -6.54 7.46
N THR A 48 -8.41 -7.10 7.92
CA THR A 48 -7.16 -7.12 7.12
C THR A 48 -7.20 -8.20 6.04
N ARG A 49 -7.86 -9.33 6.29
CA ARG A 49 -8.03 -10.38 5.30
C ARG A 49 -8.95 -9.95 4.16
N GLU A 50 -10.08 -9.32 4.47
CA GLU A 50 -11.00 -8.79 3.47
C GLU A 50 -10.32 -7.71 2.60
N LEU A 51 -9.47 -6.88 3.21
CA LEU A 51 -8.65 -5.91 2.47
C LEU A 51 -7.68 -6.59 1.48
N LEU A 52 -7.04 -7.69 1.89
CA LEU A 52 -6.13 -8.47 1.05
C LEU A 52 -6.86 -9.20 -0.08
N ASP A 53 -8.05 -9.73 0.17
CA ASP A 53 -8.88 -10.33 -0.89
C ASP A 53 -9.28 -9.29 -1.94
N ASN A 54 -9.45 -8.02 -1.52
CA ASN A 54 -9.73 -6.90 -2.42
C ASN A 54 -8.51 -6.39 -3.21
N VAL A 55 -7.30 -6.91 -2.97
CA VAL A 55 -6.09 -6.52 -3.68
C VAL A 55 -6.15 -6.94 -5.15
N GLN A 56 -6.80 -8.07 -5.45
CA GLN A 56 -6.84 -8.62 -6.80
C GLN A 56 -7.63 -7.73 -7.78
N TYR A 57 -8.46 -6.81 -7.28
CA TYR A 57 -9.24 -5.91 -8.13
C TYR A 57 -8.37 -4.80 -8.74
N ALA A 58 -8.67 -4.49 -10.00
CA ALA A 58 -8.04 -3.40 -10.75
C ALA A 58 -8.28 -2.03 -10.08
N PRO A 59 -7.39 -1.05 -10.30
CA PRO A 59 -7.63 0.33 -9.84
C PRO A 59 -8.86 0.93 -10.52
N THR A 60 -9.55 1.81 -9.81
CA THR A 60 -10.82 2.44 -10.22
C THR A 60 -10.60 3.67 -11.09
N MET A 61 -9.58 4.47 -10.77
CA MET A 61 -9.27 5.74 -11.44
C MET A 61 -7.81 5.82 -11.90
N GLY A 62 -6.88 5.30 -11.09
CA GLY A 62 -5.44 5.40 -11.29
C GLY A 62 -4.83 4.30 -12.15
N ARG A 63 -3.52 4.45 -12.39
CA ARG A 63 -2.69 3.40 -13.01
C ARG A 63 -2.33 2.31 -12.01
N PHE A 64 -2.17 2.69 -10.75
CA PHE A 64 -1.77 1.81 -9.67
C PHE A 64 -2.68 1.96 -8.45
N LYS A 65 -3.07 0.82 -7.88
CA LYS A 65 -3.70 0.72 -6.58
C LYS A 65 -2.61 0.59 -5.52
N VAL A 66 -2.48 1.59 -4.66
CA VAL A 66 -1.42 1.70 -3.65
C VAL A 66 -2.01 1.36 -2.29
N TYR A 67 -1.46 0.35 -1.62
CA TYR A 67 -1.78 -0.01 -0.24
C TYR A 67 -0.69 0.53 0.68
N LEU A 68 -1.02 1.51 1.52
CA LEU A 68 -0.15 2.00 2.57
C LEU A 68 -0.54 1.33 3.88
N ILE A 69 0.29 0.39 4.36
CA ILE A 69 0.08 -0.30 5.63
C ILE A 69 1.03 0.30 6.64
N ASP A 70 0.48 1.07 7.57
CA ASP A 70 1.23 1.61 8.70
C ASP A 70 1.25 0.63 9.87
N GLU A 71 2.33 0.67 10.64
CA GLU A 71 2.61 -0.25 11.75
C GLU A 71 2.42 -1.73 11.39
N VAL A 72 2.97 -2.15 10.25
CA VAL A 72 2.77 -3.52 9.70
C VAL A 72 3.09 -4.64 10.71
N HIS A 73 3.95 -4.38 11.70
CA HIS A 73 4.28 -5.31 12.78
C HIS A 73 3.10 -5.63 13.71
N MET A 74 2.05 -4.80 13.72
CA MET A 74 0.81 -4.99 14.46
C MET A 74 -0.15 -5.97 13.76
N LEU A 75 0.13 -6.38 12.52
CA LEU A 75 -0.65 -7.39 11.82
C LEU A 75 -0.55 -8.75 12.52
N SER A 76 -1.67 -9.47 12.58
CA SER A 76 -1.66 -10.86 13.04
C SER A 76 -0.81 -11.74 12.12
N GLY A 77 -0.17 -12.79 12.66
CA GLY A 77 0.65 -13.70 11.86
C GLY A 77 -0.09 -14.35 10.68
N HIS A 78 -1.41 -14.58 10.82
CA HIS A 78 -2.24 -15.09 9.71
C HIS A 78 -2.40 -14.06 8.59
N SER A 79 -2.71 -12.80 8.93
CA SER A 79 -2.82 -11.70 7.96
C SER A 79 -1.48 -11.42 7.27
N PHE A 80 -0.37 -11.47 8.03
CA PHE A 80 0.97 -11.28 7.48
C PHE A 80 1.33 -12.39 6.48
N ASN A 81 1.04 -13.65 6.78
CA ASN A 81 1.25 -14.76 5.84
C ASN A 81 0.41 -14.64 4.56
N ALA A 82 -0.82 -14.11 4.65
CA ALA A 82 -1.65 -13.85 3.46
C ALA A 82 -1.07 -12.69 2.61
N LEU A 83 -0.54 -11.65 3.26
CA LEU A 83 0.17 -10.58 2.60
C LEU A 83 1.43 -11.10 1.89
N LEU A 84 2.22 -11.97 2.54
CA LEU A 84 3.42 -12.57 1.94
C LEU A 84 3.11 -13.31 0.63
N LYS A 85 2.05 -14.13 0.58
CA LYS A 85 1.62 -14.80 -0.66
C LYS A 85 1.29 -13.82 -1.78
N THR A 86 0.71 -12.68 -1.42
CA THR A 86 0.35 -11.62 -2.37
C THR A 86 1.60 -10.84 -2.81
N LEU A 87 2.61 -10.73 -1.96
CA LEU A 87 3.89 -10.10 -2.26
C LEU A 87 4.81 -10.98 -3.11
N GLU A 88 4.67 -12.31 -3.03
CA GLU A 88 5.40 -13.27 -3.87
C GLU A 88 4.94 -13.19 -5.33
N GLU A 89 3.63 -13.07 -5.58
CA GLU A 89 3.04 -12.90 -6.91
C GLU A 89 2.11 -11.68 -6.96
N PRO A 90 2.65 -10.44 -6.93
CA PRO A 90 1.81 -9.25 -6.85
C PRO A 90 1.16 -8.94 -8.21
N PRO A 91 -0.13 -8.55 -8.23
CA PRO A 91 -0.75 -8.04 -9.43
C PRO A 91 0.01 -6.83 -9.98
N SER A 92 0.14 -6.73 -11.31
CA SER A 92 0.96 -5.67 -11.95
C SER A 92 0.50 -4.25 -11.63
N HIS A 93 -0.80 -4.08 -11.38
CA HIS A 93 -1.46 -2.82 -11.03
C HIS A 93 -1.47 -2.49 -9.53
N VAL A 94 -0.91 -3.36 -8.67
CA VAL A 94 -0.87 -3.14 -7.22
C VAL A 94 0.54 -2.76 -6.78
N LYS A 95 0.62 -1.84 -5.82
CA LYS A 95 1.84 -1.48 -5.10
C LYS A 95 1.58 -1.48 -3.60
N PHE A 96 2.45 -2.14 -2.83
CA PHE A 96 2.39 -2.14 -1.37
C PHE A 96 3.47 -1.21 -0.81
N LEU A 97 3.10 -0.41 0.18
CA LEU A 97 3.96 0.43 0.99
C LEU A 97 3.76 0.00 2.44
N LEU A 98 4.82 -0.47 3.07
CA LEU A 98 4.78 -0.96 4.45
C LEU A 98 5.61 0.00 5.30
N ALA A 99 5.00 0.56 6.34
CA ALA A 99 5.65 1.39 7.34
C ALA A 99 5.61 0.69 8.70
N THR A 100 6.65 0.95 9.51
CA THR A 100 6.77 0.43 10.88
C THR A 100 7.62 1.39 11.70
N THR A 101 7.21 1.67 12.94
CA THR A 101 8.01 2.44 13.90
C THR A 101 8.90 1.56 14.77
N GLY A 102 8.61 0.26 14.85
CA GLY A 102 9.39 -0.73 15.59
C GLY A 102 10.57 -1.26 14.77
N SER A 103 11.80 -1.01 15.22
CA SER A 103 13.03 -1.65 14.76
C SER A 103 13.19 -3.05 15.36
N THR A 104 12.18 -3.90 15.18
CA THR A 104 12.24 -5.30 15.64
C THR A 104 12.06 -6.23 14.45
N GLU A 105 13.16 -6.93 14.15
CA GLU A 105 13.29 -8.13 13.30
C GLU A 105 12.06 -8.49 12.45
N VAL A 106 11.92 -7.82 11.31
CA VAL A 106 11.44 -8.51 10.12
C VAL A 106 12.56 -9.50 9.77
N THR A 107 12.34 -10.78 10.07
CA THR A 107 13.33 -11.87 9.98
C THR A 107 14.16 -11.86 8.69
N PRO A 108 15.43 -12.34 8.69
CA PRO A 108 16.44 -12.00 7.67
C PRO A 108 16.26 -12.60 6.26
N ASP A 109 15.21 -13.38 6.01
CA ASP A 109 15.20 -14.33 4.87
C ASP A 109 14.59 -13.83 3.56
N TYR A 110 14.17 -12.57 3.47
CA TYR A 110 13.55 -12.08 2.25
C TYR A 110 14.20 -10.78 1.81
N SER A 111 14.94 -10.86 0.69
CA SER A 111 15.46 -9.73 -0.07
C SER A 111 14.29 -8.93 -0.69
N PHE A 112 13.43 -8.38 0.14
CA PHE A 112 12.45 -7.38 -0.26
C PHE A 112 13.20 -6.09 -0.55
N SER A 113 12.95 -5.52 -1.73
CA SER A 113 13.19 -4.09 -1.95
C SER A 113 12.21 -3.33 -1.06
N LEU A 114 12.56 -3.25 0.22
CA LEU A 114 11.94 -2.48 1.27
C LEU A 114 12.10 -1.00 0.88
N PHE A 115 11.12 -0.43 0.19
CA PHE A 115 11.02 1.02 0.12
C PHE A 115 10.40 1.49 1.44
N ALA A 116 11.26 1.58 2.45
CA ALA A 116 11.07 2.56 3.50
C ALA A 116 11.04 3.94 2.83
N VAL A 117 10.01 4.72 3.11
CA VAL A 117 10.09 6.18 2.94
C VAL A 117 10.82 6.72 4.16
#